data_AF-A0A0F8FE52-F1
#
_entry.id   AF-A0A0F8FE52-F1
#
_cell.length_a   1.000
_cell.length_b   1.000
_cell.length_c   1.000
_cell.angle_alpha   90.00
_cell.angle_beta   90.00
_cell.angle_gamma   90.00
#
_symmetry.space_group_name_H-M   'P 1'
#
loop_
_entity.id
_entity.type
_entity.pdbx_description
1 polymer ?
#
loop_
_entity_poly.entity_id
_entity_poly.type
_entity_poly.pdbx_seq_one_letter_code
_entity_poly.pdbx_strand_id
1 'polypeptide(L)'
;MAHKKALTFIFLIFFISVTSGCINTGSLNKGLVTEYLNTQLTEDPVREENSETQENNVAEKNESDESFTLPEIPEVPTYIEEGPAYSYSAERRRMSLSFQRAINSDEERIKEEIFNITGKSSGYNMEDACAVYNHVNRQWKYRYDKNAEFFFRASQTIDSGYVGDCDDYSIVISALLKNMGFNTRVVTTYNGSYGHAFPEIYIGDDLDTVYRITDYIAERYPFAESVWYCERELDDGMKQYWLNFDWSGSNGYMHPGGVYFDGKSVIYYPNGLVEY
;
A
#
# COMPACT_ATOMS: atom_id res chain seq x y z
N MET A 1 53.37 36.76 21.35
CA MET A 1 52.81 35.40 21.16
C MET A 1 51.97 35.04 22.36
N ALA A 2 50.65 34.91 22.18
CA ALA A 2 49.76 34.02 22.95
C ALA A 2 48.33 34.24 22.40
N HIS A 3 47.97 33.48 21.38
CA HIS A 3 46.61 33.45 20.85
C HIS A 3 45.69 32.74 21.84
N LYS A 4 44.58 33.41 22.18
CA LYS A 4 43.42 32.85 22.87
C LYS A 4 42.92 31.61 22.14
N LYS A 5 42.80 30.47 22.83
CA LYS A 5 41.99 29.34 22.36
C LYS A 5 40.58 29.51 22.91
N ALA A 6 39.63 29.80 22.03
CA ALA A 6 38.21 29.76 22.34
C ALA A 6 37.80 28.29 22.52
N LEU A 7 37.16 27.99 23.65
CA LEU A 7 36.59 26.68 23.95
C LEU A 7 35.19 26.65 23.31
N THR A 8 35.07 26.05 22.13
CA THR A 8 33.78 25.84 21.47
C THR A 8 33.07 24.69 22.16
N PHE A 9 32.02 24.99 22.95
CA PHE A 9 31.10 23.98 23.46
C PHE A 9 30.29 23.42 22.28
N ILE A 10 30.58 22.19 21.89
CA ILE A 10 29.75 21.42 20.97
C ILE A 10 28.55 20.93 21.80
N PHE A 11 27.39 21.56 21.60
CA PHE A 11 26.13 21.00 22.03
C PHE A 11 25.85 19.75 21.18
N LEU A 12 26.11 18.58 21.75
CA LEU A 12 25.64 17.31 21.20
C LEU A 12 24.14 17.22 21.52
N ILE A 13 23.29 17.77 20.66
CA ILE A 13 21.85 17.55 20.73
C ILE A 13 21.63 16.11 20.27
N PHE A 14 21.33 15.22 21.22
CA PHE A 14 20.75 13.92 20.92
C PHE A 14 19.38 14.16 20.27
N PHE A 15 19.29 14.02 18.95
CA PHE A 15 18.01 13.81 18.30
C PHE A 15 17.52 12.44 18.75
N ILE A 16 16.48 12.44 19.58
CA ILE A 16 15.67 11.24 19.81
C ILE A 16 15.00 10.96 18.46
N SER A 17 15.52 9.96 17.76
CA SER A 17 14.88 9.41 16.56
C SER A 17 13.54 8.83 17.00
N VAL A 18 12.43 9.46 16.63
CA VAL A 18 11.11 8.86 16.73
C VAL A 18 11.11 7.69 15.73
N THR A 19 10.98 6.47 16.24
CA THR A 19 11.08 5.26 15.41
C THR A 19 9.74 5.01 14.72
N SER A 20 9.63 5.33 13.44
CA SER A 20 8.59 4.74 12.58
C SER A 20 8.86 3.24 12.43
N GLY A 21 7.84 2.42 12.64
CA GLY A 21 7.96 0.96 12.61
C GLY A 21 6.82 0.34 11.81
N CYS A 22 7.15 -0.65 10.97
CA CYS A 22 6.13 -1.47 10.32
C CYS A 22 5.76 -2.65 11.23
N ILE A 23 4.46 -2.91 11.39
CA ILE A 23 3.94 -3.90 12.35
C ILE A 23 3.25 -5.05 11.59
N ASN A 24 3.46 -6.29 12.06
CA ASN A 24 2.81 -7.50 11.55
C ASN A 24 1.57 -7.85 12.41
N THR A 25 0.42 -8.07 11.79
CA THR A 25 -0.73 -8.74 12.42
C THR A 25 -0.56 -10.27 12.32
N GLY A 26 -0.03 -10.91 13.37
CA GLY A 26 0.27 -12.34 13.35
C GLY A 26 -0.90 -13.23 12.84
N SER A 27 -0.58 -14.10 11.87
CA SER A 27 -1.40 -15.14 11.22
C SER A 27 -2.65 -15.63 11.99
N LEU A 28 -3.84 -15.32 11.48
CA LEU A 28 -5.11 -15.93 11.91
C LEU A 28 -5.49 -17.21 11.16
N ASN A 29 -4.81 -17.60 10.06
CA ASN A 29 -5.35 -18.64 9.16
C ASN A 29 -4.36 -19.73 8.69
N LYS A 30 -3.58 -20.30 9.61
CA LYS A 30 -2.74 -21.48 9.30
C LYS A 30 -3.51 -22.71 8.81
N GLY A 31 -4.82 -22.82 9.12
CA GLY A 31 -5.66 -23.96 8.73
C GLY A 31 -6.07 -23.95 7.25
N LEU A 32 -6.51 -22.79 6.75
CA LEU A 32 -7.10 -22.63 5.42
C LEU A 32 -6.07 -22.73 4.27
N VAL A 33 -4.86 -22.23 4.48
CA VAL A 33 -3.79 -22.20 3.46
C VAL A 33 -3.37 -23.62 3.02
N THR A 34 -3.37 -24.57 3.95
CA THR A 34 -2.97 -25.96 3.67
C THR A 34 -3.99 -26.69 2.78
N GLU A 35 -5.27 -26.32 2.88
CA GLU A 35 -6.36 -26.93 2.11
C GLU A 35 -6.43 -26.38 0.67
N TYR A 36 -6.16 -25.08 0.48
CA TYR A 36 -6.13 -24.44 -0.84
C TYR A 36 -4.93 -24.88 -1.69
N LEU A 37 -3.75 -25.06 -1.08
CA LEU A 37 -2.56 -25.54 -1.80
C LEU A 37 -2.69 -27.00 -2.24
N ASN A 38 -3.37 -27.84 -1.45
CA ASN A 38 -3.62 -29.24 -1.80
C ASN A 38 -4.66 -29.41 -2.92
N THR A 39 -5.55 -28.44 -3.13
CA THR A 39 -6.56 -28.48 -4.20
C THR A 39 -6.03 -27.98 -5.56
N GLN A 40 -4.87 -27.32 -5.60
CA GLN A 40 -4.25 -26.80 -6.83
C GLN A 40 -3.11 -27.66 -7.40
N LEU A 41 -2.70 -28.73 -6.70
CA LEU A 41 -1.53 -29.56 -7.06
C LEU A 41 -1.87 -31.03 -7.38
N THR A 42 -3.04 -31.32 -7.95
CA THR A 42 -3.26 -32.62 -8.62
C THR A 42 -3.14 -32.45 -10.12
N GLU A 43 -1.95 -32.75 -10.63
CA GLU A 43 -1.70 -33.02 -12.05
C GLU A 43 -2.44 -34.30 -12.46
N ASP A 44 -3.18 -34.23 -13.56
CA ASP A 44 -3.60 -35.36 -14.38
C ASP A 44 -3.04 -35.12 -15.81
N PRO A 45 -2.64 -36.14 -16.60
CA PRO A 45 -3.58 -37.21 -16.96
C PRO A 45 -2.99 -38.62 -17.22
N VAL A 46 -3.84 -39.66 -17.18
CA VAL A 46 -4.18 -40.56 -18.33
C VAL A 46 -5.19 -41.65 -17.89
N ARG A 47 -6.20 -41.84 -18.77
CA ARG A 47 -7.29 -42.84 -18.85
C ARG A 47 -6.96 -44.29 -18.44
N GLU A 48 -7.91 -44.98 -17.79
CA GLU A 48 -8.76 -46.04 -18.38
C GLU A 48 -9.95 -46.45 -17.46
N GLU A 49 -10.98 -47.01 -18.09
CA GLU A 49 -12.33 -47.33 -17.57
C GLU A 49 -12.37 -48.47 -16.52
N ASN A 50 -13.25 -48.37 -15.52
CA ASN A 50 -14.48 -49.20 -15.39
C ASN A 50 -15.16 -49.10 -14.02
N SER A 51 -16.49 -49.17 -14.10
CA SER A 51 -17.56 -49.44 -13.11
C SER A 51 -17.21 -49.79 -11.65
N GLU A 52 -17.89 -49.17 -10.69
CA GLU A 52 -19.07 -49.72 -10.00
C GLU A 52 -19.53 -48.79 -8.85
N THR A 53 -20.84 -48.78 -8.65
CA THR A 53 -21.64 -48.11 -7.62
C THR A 53 -21.18 -48.39 -6.19
N GLN A 54 -21.20 -47.36 -5.33
CA GLN A 54 -21.62 -47.53 -3.93
C GLN A 54 -22.16 -46.23 -3.33
N GLU A 55 -23.46 -46.27 -3.01
CA GLU A 55 -24.17 -45.33 -2.15
C GLU A 55 -23.49 -45.25 -0.77
N ASN A 56 -23.32 -44.05 -0.23
CA ASN A 56 -23.20 -43.86 1.21
C ASN A 56 -23.87 -42.55 1.61
N ASN A 57 -25.04 -42.69 2.21
CA ASN A 57 -25.78 -41.65 2.92
C ASN A 57 -24.99 -41.22 4.17
N VAL A 58 -24.64 -39.94 4.29
CA VAL A 58 -24.31 -39.35 5.58
C VAL A 58 -25.07 -38.03 5.74
N ALA A 59 -25.83 -37.99 6.81
CA ALA A 59 -26.80 -36.99 7.23
C ALA A 59 -26.31 -35.54 7.14
N GLU A 60 -27.14 -34.71 6.50
CA GLU A 60 -27.16 -33.26 6.67
C GLU A 60 -27.39 -32.91 8.16
N LYS A 61 -26.39 -32.29 8.77
CA LYS A 61 -26.58 -31.41 9.92
C LYS A 61 -26.49 -29.98 9.40
N ASN A 62 -27.66 -29.36 9.28
CA ASN A 62 -27.78 -27.92 9.08
C ASN A 62 -27.37 -27.22 10.38
N GLU A 63 -26.13 -26.74 10.42
CA GLU A 63 -25.69 -25.73 11.37
C GLU A 63 -25.81 -24.36 10.72
N SER A 64 -26.33 -23.43 11.51
CA SER A 64 -26.83 -22.12 11.16
C SER A 64 -25.82 -21.25 10.42
N ASP A 65 -26.25 -20.77 9.26
CA ASP A 65 -25.66 -19.70 8.46
C ASP A 65 -25.76 -18.38 9.24
N GLU A 66 -24.87 -18.18 10.22
CA GLU A 66 -24.58 -16.84 10.74
C GLU A 66 -23.77 -16.12 9.66
N SER A 67 -24.48 -15.38 8.80
CA SER A 67 -23.90 -14.37 7.92
C SER A 67 -23.05 -13.42 8.77
N PHE A 68 -21.74 -13.66 8.78
CA PHE A 68 -20.75 -12.77 9.38
C PHE A 68 -20.71 -11.49 8.56
N THR A 69 -21.53 -10.52 8.95
CA THR A 69 -21.47 -9.18 8.38
C THR A 69 -20.24 -8.50 8.97
N LEU A 70 -19.21 -8.32 8.16
CA LEU A 70 -18.04 -7.53 8.52
C LEU A 70 -18.48 -6.15 9.04
N PRO A 71 -17.89 -5.65 10.14
CA PRO A 71 -18.19 -4.33 10.64
C PRO A 71 -17.86 -3.27 9.58
N GLU A 72 -18.73 -2.27 9.45
CA GLU A 72 -18.61 -1.20 8.45
C GLU A 72 -17.29 -0.42 8.63
N ILE A 73 -16.56 -0.27 7.53
CA ILE A 73 -15.31 0.53 7.48
C ILE A 73 -15.72 2.01 7.53
N PRO A 74 -15.10 2.85 8.39
CA PRO A 74 -15.49 4.25 8.54
C PRO A 74 -15.34 5.05 7.24
N GLU A 75 -16.20 6.06 7.08
CA GLU A 75 -16.34 6.79 5.81
C GLU A 75 -15.10 7.56 5.36
N VAL A 76 -14.31 8.19 6.25
CA VAL A 76 -12.97 8.77 5.95
C VAL A 76 -12.23 8.99 7.27
N PRO A 77 -11.03 8.44 7.48
CA PRO A 77 -10.26 8.75 8.68
C PRO A 77 -9.70 10.19 8.65
N THR A 78 -9.77 10.89 9.79
CA THR A 78 -9.30 12.28 9.90
C THR A 78 -7.78 12.34 9.75
N TYR A 79 -7.29 13.04 8.74
CA TYR A 79 -5.86 13.23 8.51
C TYR A 79 -5.38 14.55 9.09
N ILE A 80 -4.42 14.46 10.02
CA ILE A 80 -3.74 15.61 10.61
C ILE A 80 -2.42 15.79 9.87
N GLU A 81 -2.30 16.91 9.15
CA GLU A 81 -1.07 17.28 8.45
C GLU A 81 -0.16 18.10 9.37
N GLU A 82 1.08 17.66 9.59
CA GLU A 82 2.09 18.48 10.25
C GLU A 82 2.65 19.52 9.27
N GLY A 83 2.71 20.78 9.70
CA GLY A 83 3.37 21.82 8.92
C GLY A 83 4.87 21.51 8.74
N PRO A 84 5.50 21.94 7.63
CA PRO A 84 6.88 21.57 7.35
C PRO A 84 7.82 22.13 8.45
N ALA A 85 8.31 21.27 9.33
CA ALA A 85 9.27 21.64 10.36
C ALA A 85 10.67 21.95 9.78
N TYR A 86 10.93 21.59 8.51
CA TYR A 86 12.25 21.65 7.91
C TYR A 86 12.30 22.18 6.47
N SER A 87 13.40 22.85 6.14
CA SER A 87 13.78 23.16 4.75
C SER A 87 14.38 21.93 4.09
N TYR A 88 13.71 21.39 3.07
CA TYR A 88 14.19 20.23 2.31
C TYR A 88 15.39 20.56 1.43
N SER A 89 16.21 19.55 1.10
CA SER A 89 17.24 19.70 0.06
C SER A 89 16.61 20.04 -1.29
N ALA A 90 17.35 20.71 -2.17
CA ALA A 90 16.85 21.07 -3.50
C ALA A 90 16.41 19.85 -4.31
N GLU A 91 17.06 18.71 -4.13
CA GLU A 91 16.73 17.42 -4.74
C GLU A 91 15.37 16.90 -4.27
N ARG A 92 15.15 16.81 -2.95
CA ARG A 92 13.87 16.36 -2.37
C ARG A 92 12.71 17.27 -2.78
N ARG A 93 12.96 18.59 -2.86
CA ARG A 93 11.96 19.53 -3.37
C ARG A 93 11.61 19.26 -4.84
N ARG A 94 12.59 18.95 -5.69
CA ARG A 94 12.33 18.60 -7.10
C ARG A 94 11.54 17.29 -7.20
N MET A 95 11.87 16.32 -6.37
CA MET A 95 11.15 15.05 -6.28
C MET A 95 9.70 15.25 -5.87
N SER A 96 9.47 15.98 -4.78
CA SER A 96 8.13 16.37 -4.31
C SER A 96 7.31 17.07 -5.40
N LEU A 97 7.91 18.05 -6.10
CA LEU A 97 7.24 18.73 -7.21
C LEU A 97 6.91 17.79 -8.38
N SER A 98 7.72 16.75 -8.60
CA SER A 98 7.49 15.77 -9.66
C SER A 98 6.31 14.88 -9.31
N PHE A 99 6.29 14.29 -8.10
CA PHE A 99 5.14 13.53 -7.59
C PHE A 99 3.86 14.37 -7.54
N GLN A 100 3.92 15.57 -6.97
CA GLN A 100 2.77 16.47 -6.90
C GLN A 100 2.18 16.75 -8.29
N ARG A 101 3.03 17.04 -9.29
CA ARG A 101 2.55 17.28 -10.65
C ARG A 101 1.98 16.02 -11.28
N ALA A 102 2.68 14.89 -11.15
CA ALA A 102 2.30 13.65 -11.79
C ALA A 102 1.00 13.06 -11.23
N ILE A 103 0.78 13.18 -9.91
CA ILE A 103 -0.42 12.69 -9.20
C ILE A 103 -1.64 13.59 -9.45
N ASN A 104 -1.47 14.91 -9.50
CA ASN A 104 -2.59 15.85 -9.58
C ASN A 104 -2.94 16.29 -11.02
N SER A 105 -2.32 15.70 -12.04
CA SER A 105 -2.63 16.03 -13.44
C SER A 105 -3.88 15.32 -13.95
N ASP A 106 -4.64 16.01 -14.80
CA ASP A 106 -5.75 15.45 -15.59
C ASP A 106 -6.81 14.69 -14.77
N GLU A 107 -7.27 15.29 -13.65
CA GLU A 107 -8.23 14.66 -12.71
C GLU A 107 -9.51 14.12 -13.37
N GLU A 108 -9.98 14.70 -14.48
CA GLU A 108 -11.15 14.20 -15.21
C GLU A 108 -10.89 12.80 -15.79
N ARG A 109 -9.72 12.58 -16.39
CA ARG A 109 -9.31 11.28 -16.91
C ARG A 109 -9.16 10.25 -15.79
N ILE A 110 -8.70 10.70 -14.62
CA ILE A 110 -8.59 9.86 -13.42
C ILE A 110 -9.99 9.45 -12.92
N LYS A 111 -10.95 10.38 -12.86
CA LYS A 111 -12.34 10.08 -12.48
C LYS A 111 -13.03 9.13 -13.45
N GLU A 112 -12.78 9.27 -14.75
CA GLU A 112 -13.25 8.31 -15.75
C GLU A 112 -12.69 6.91 -15.49
N GLU A 113 -11.40 6.79 -15.18
CA GLU A 113 -10.79 5.50 -14.84
C GLU A 113 -11.40 4.90 -13.57
N ILE A 114 -11.59 5.70 -12.52
CA ILE A 114 -12.24 5.26 -11.28
C ILE A 114 -13.66 4.76 -11.58
N PHE A 115 -14.42 5.47 -12.42
CA PHE A 115 -15.76 5.05 -12.82
C PHE A 115 -15.74 3.72 -13.60
N ASN A 116 -14.78 3.54 -14.51
CA ASN A 116 -14.62 2.29 -15.25
C ASN A 116 -14.26 1.10 -14.33
N ILE A 117 -13.53 1.34 -13.24
CA ILE A 117 -13.12 0.29 -12.30
C ILE A 117 -14.23 -0.03 -11.28
N THR A 118 -14.87 0.99 -10.72
CA THR A 118 -15.69 0.89 -9.49
C THR A 118 -17.18 1.17 -9.74
N GLY A 119 -17.53 1.74 -10.89
CA GLY A 119 -18.88 2.28 -11.15
C GLY A 119 -19.20 3.58 -10.39
N LYS A 120 -18.22 4.16 -9.67
CA LYS A 120 -18.33 5.41 -8.91
C LYS A 120 -17.30 6.42 -9.41
N SER A 121 -17.57 7.72 -9.26
CA SER A 121 -16.60 8.77 -9.63
C SER A 121 -15.72 9.23 -8.47
N SER A 122 -16.13 8.95 -7.23
CA SER A 122 -15.44 9.29 -5.99
C SER A 122 -16.11 8.58 -4.80
N GLY A 123 -15.48 8.60 -3.63
CA GLY A 123 -16.03 8.06 -2.38
C GLY A 123 -15.03 7.11 -1.73
N TYR A 124 -14.71 7.39 -0.47
CA TYR A 124 -13.78 6.55 0.28
C TYR A 124 -14.49 5.22 0.59
N ASN A 125 -13.87 4.13 0.15
CA ASN A 125 -14.39 2.79 0.30
C ASN A 125 -13.27 1.78 0.07
N MET A 126 -12.99 0.92 1.05
CA MET A 126 -11.86 -0.01 0.98
C MET A 126 -12.07 -1.13 -0.05
N GLU A 127 -13.32 -1.51 -0.32
CA GLU A 127 -13.64 -2.47 -1.39
C GLU A 127 -13.25 -1.92 -2.75
N ASP A 128 -13.61 -0.67 -3.03
CA ASP A 128 -13.26 0.03 -4.26
C ASP A 128 -11.74 0.26 -4.35
N ALA A 129 -11.07 0.58 -3.23
CA ALA A 129 -9.62 0.69 -3.19
C ALA A 129 -8.93 -0.63 -3.54
N CYS A 130 -9.45 -1.75 -3.03
CA CYS A 130 -9.03 -3.10 -3.40
C CYS A 130 -9.32 -3.41 -4.88
N ALA A 131 -10.45 -2.96 -5.42
CA ALA A 131 -10.78 -3.11 -6.84
C ALA A 131 -9.78 -2.34 -7.73
N VAL A 132 -9.42 -1.11 -7.36
CA VAL A 132 -8.38 -0.30 -8.01
C VAL A 132 -7.04 -1.02 -7.98
N TYR A 133 -6.58 -1.47 -6.80
CA TYR A 133 -5.34 -2.23 -6.67
C TYR A 133 -5.32 -3.43 -7.62
N ASN A 134 -6.36 -4.26 -7.60
CA ASN A 134 -6.47 -5.45 -8.44
C ASN A 134 -6.55 -5.13 -9.94
N HIS A 135 -7.20 -4.04 -10.32
CA HIS A 135 -7.30 -3.61 -11.70
C HIS A 135 -5.92 -3.21 -12.24
N VAL A 136 -5.24 -2.30 -11.55
CA VAL A 136 -3.93 -1.78 -11.95
C VAL A 136 -2.92 -2.94 -11.98
N ASN A 137 -2.86 -3.78 -10.95
CA ASN A 137 -1.91 -4.89 -10.89
C ASN A 137 -2.06 -5.93 -11.98
N ARG A 138 -3.29 -6.23 -12.40
CA ARG A 138 -3.54 -7.17 -13.50
C ARG A 138 -3.01 -6.66 -14.83
N GLN A 139 -2.95 -5.34 -15.00
CA GLN A 139 -2.54 -4.71 -16.25
C GLN A 139 -1.08 -4.23 -16.21
N TRP A 140 -0.52 -4.07 -15.00
CA TRP A 140 0.78 -3.46 -14.79
C TRP A 140 1.90 -4.23 -15.50
N LYS A 141 2.67 -3.50 -16.30
CA LYS A 141 3.81 -4.02 -17.05
C LYS A 141 5.05 -3.25 -16.64
N TYR A 142 5.79 -3.83 -15.70
CA TYR A 142 7.01 -3.22 -15.19
C TYR A 142 8.05 -3.04 -16.30
N ARG A 143 8.54 -1.81 -16.45
CA ARG A 143 9.61 -1.44 -17.39
C ARG A 143 10.59 -0.51 -16.72
N TYR A 144 11.70 -1.08 -16.28
CA TYR A 144 12.81 -0.33 -15.72
C TYR A 144 13.43 0.62 -16.77
N ASP A 145 13.43 1.93 -16.52
CA ASP A 145 14.19 2.89 -17.31
C ASP A 145 15.66 2.94 -16.83
N LYS A 146 16.59 2.60 -17.73
CA LYS A 146 18.03 2.56 -17.43
C LYS A 146 18.73 3.91 -17.62
N ASN A 147 18.09 4.88 -18.27
CA ASN A 147 18.79 6.01 -18.89
C ASN A 147 18.34 7.39 -18.36
N ALA A 148 17.17 7.51 -17.72
CA ALA A 148 16.77 8.67 -16.94
C ALA A 148 15.52 8.34 -16.12
N GLU A 149 15.45 8.82 -14.88
CA GLU A 149 14.21 8.72 -14.11
C GLU A 149 13.23 9.77 -14.62
N PHE A 150 12.12 9.32 -15.19
CA PHE A 150 11.08 10.16 -15.76
C PHE A 150 9.73 9.81 -15.13
N PHE A 151 9.21 10.74 -14.32
CA PHE A 151 7.90 10.61 -13.68
C PHE A 151 6.79 10.83 -14.71
N PHE A 152 6.15 9.77 -15.18
CA PHE A 152 4.97 9.91 -16.03
C PHE A 152 3.78 10.37 -15.18
N ARG A 153 2.90 11.19 -15.77
CA ARG A 153 1.63 11.53 -15.10
C ARG A 153 0.77 10.28 -15.01
N ALA A 154 -0.06 10.19 -13.96
CA ALA A 154 -0.99 9.08 -13.80
C ALA A 154 -1.85 8.84 -15.05
N SER A 155 -2.42 9.90 -15.62
CA SER A 155 -3.20 9.86 -16.86
C SER A 155 -2.43 9.27 -18.04
N GLN A 156 -1.17 9.70 -18.22
CA GLN A 156 -0.31 9.22 -19.31
C GLN A 156 0.02 7.74 -19.16
N THR A 157 0.29 7.28 -17.94
CA THR A 157 0.57 5.88 -17.64
C THR A 157 -0.66 5.00 -17.87
N ILE A 158 -1.85 5.47 -17.46
CA ILE A 158 -3.12 4.80 -17.72
C ILE A 158 -3.36 4.70 -19.24
N ASP A 159 -3.24 5.81 -19.98
CA ASP A 159 -3.47 5.85 -21.43
C ASP A 159 -2.47 5.00 -22.23
N SER A 160 -1.27 4.79 -21.66
CA SER A 160 -0.24 3.91 -22.22
C SER A 160 -0.43 2.44 -21.87
N GLY A 161 -1.52 2.09 -21.17
CA GLY A 161 -1.86 0.72 -20.81
C GLY A 161 -1.05 0.19 -19.63
N TYR A 162 -0.85 1.01 -18.60
CA TYR A 162 -0.24 0.65 -17.30
C TYR A 162 1.19 0.11 -17.45
N VAL A 163 2.03 0.88 -18.15
CA VAL A 163 3.44 0.55 -18.39
C VAL A 163 4.31 1.61 -17.72
N GLY A 164 5.20 1.20 -16.82
CA GLY A 164 6.09 2.11 -16.09
C GLY A 164 6.99 1.36 -15.11
N ASP A 165 7.75 2.09 -14.30
CA ASP A 165 8.54 1.51 -13.20
C ASP A 165 7.91 1.75 -11.82
N CYS A 166 8.73 1.91 -10.78
CA CYS A 166 8.22 1.97 -9.42
C CYS A 166 7.57 3.29 -9.02
N ASP A 167 8.06 4.41 -9.55
CA ASP A 167 7.47 5.70 -9.28
C ASP A 167 6.14 5.87 -10.01
N ASP A 168 6.04 5.39 -11.25
CA ASP A 168 4.88 5.48 -12.13
C ASP A 168 3.69 4.73 -11.55
N TYR A 169 3.93 3.52 -11.03
CA TYR A 169 2.88 2.77 -10.35
C TYR A 169 2.39 3.53 -9.13
N SER A 170 3.33 4.01 -8.31
CA SER A 170 3.03 4.75 -7.09
C SER A 170 2.19 5.99 -7.41
N ILE A 171 2.54 6.71 -8.48
CA ILE A 171 1.79 7.84 -9.00
C ILE A 171 0.37 7.46 -9.42
N VAL A 172 0.20 6.38 -10.18
CA VAL A 172 -1.12 5.92 -10.65
C VAL A 172 -2.03 5.56 -9.49
N ILE A 173 -1.56 4.73 -8.56
CA ILE A 173 -2.35 4.34 -7.37
C ILE A 173 -2.66 5.56 -6.51
N SER A 174 -1.67 6.40 -6.22
CA SER A 174 -1.88 7.60 -5.42
C SER A 174 -2.90 8.55 -6.06
N ALA A 175 -2.90 8.70 -7.39
CA ALA A 175 -3.85 9.56 -8.10
C ALA A 175 -5.28 9.03 -8.07
N LEU A 176 -5.46 7.73 -8.36
CA LEU A 176 -6.77 7.07 -8.33
C LEU A 176 -7.38 7.12 -6.92
N LEU A 177 -6.64 6.66 -5.91
CA LEU A 177 -7.14 6.60 -4.54
C LEU A 177 -7.33 7.99 -3.92
N LYS A 178 -6.45 8.96 -4.24
CA LYS A 178 -6.68 10.37 -3.84
C LYS A 178 -7.99 10.91 -4.39
N ASN A 179 -8.29 10.68 -5.67
CA ASN A 179 -9.54 11.16 -6.29
C ASN A 179 -10.78 10.43 -5.75
N MET A 180 -10.59 9.26 -5.14
CA MET A 180 -11.63 8.58 -4.36
C MET A 180 -11.79 9.13 -2.94
N GLY A 181 -10.92 10.03 -2.47
CA GLY A 181 -11.01 10.62 -1.13
C GLY A 181 -10.08 10.01 -0.09
N PHE A 182 -9.18 9.10 -0.49
CA PHE A 182 -8.13 8.61 0.40
C PHE A 182 -7.02 9.63 0.57
N ASN A 183 -6.45 9.70 1.78
CA ASN A 183 -5.17 10.38 1.97
C ASN A 183 -4.06 9.42 1.53
N THR A 184 -3.33 9.81 0.50
CA THR A 184 -2.27 8.99 -0.10
C THR A 184 -0.91 9.64 0.09
N ARG A 185 0.14 8.82 0.08
CA ARG A 185 1.54 9.25 0.03
C ARG A 185 2.37 8.28 -0.78
N VAL A 186 3.49 8.76 -1.32
CA VAL A 186 4.49 7.92 -1.97
C VAL A 186 5.72 7.85 -1.07
N VAL A 187 6.17 6.64 -0.77
CA VAL A 187 7.37 6.39 0.03
C VAL A 187 8.48 5.92 -0.90
N THR A 188 9.60 6.64 -0.90
CA THR A 188 10.83 6.18 -1.56
C THR A 188 11.78 5.63 -0.52
N THR A 189 12.29 4.42 -0.72
CA THR A 189 13.17 3.74 0.22
C THR A 189 14.47 3.32 -0.46
N TYR A 190 15.60 3.48 0.23
CA TYR A 190 16.90 3.01 -0.24
C TYR A 190 17.58 2.14 0.82
N ASN A 191 17.95 0.91 0.44
CA ASN A 191 18.56 -0.07 1.35
C ASN A 191 20.10 -0.15 1.25
N GLY A 192 20.73 0.71 0.45
CA GLY A 192 22.17 0.70 0.20
C GLY A 192 22.59 0.13 -1.15
N SER A 193 21.73 -0.66 -1.80
CA SER A 193 21.99 -1.26 -3.12
C SER A 193 20.87 -1.04 -4.14
N TYR A 194 19.63 -0.88 -3.68
CA TYR A 194 18.46 -0.68 -4.51
C TYR A 194 17.55 0.40 -3.91
N GLY A 195 16.97 1.21 -4.79
CA GLY A 195 15.93 2.19 -4.46
C GLY A 195 14.57 1.67 -4.93
N HIS A 196 13.54 1.86 -4.11
CA HIS A 196 12.17 1.50 -4.44
C HIS A 196 11.21 2.64 -4.12
N ALA A 197 10.12 2.74 -4.86
CA ALA A 197 9.02 3.66 -4.57
C ALA A 197 7.72 2.86 -4.48
N PHE A 198 6.92 3.14 -3.45
CA PHE A 198 5.63 2.48 -3.27
C PHE A 198 4.57 3.45 -2.71
N PRO A 199 3.29 3.27 -3.07
CA PRO A 199 2.20 4.09 -2.55
C PRO A 199 1.69 3.54 -1.22
N GLU A 200 1.24 4.44 -0.35
CA GLU A 200 0.51 4.10 0.87
C GLU A 200 -0.78 4.92 0.97
N ILE A 201 -1.74 4.38 1.71
CA ILE A 201 -2.95 5.10 2.11
C ILE A 201 -3.06 5.18 3.63
N TYR A 202 -3.58 6.29 4.12
CA TYR A 202 -3.90 6.45 5.54
C TYR A 202 -5.15 5.63 5.88
N ILE A 203 -5.07 4.82 6.94
CA ILE A 203 -6.15 3.93 7.37
C ILE A 203 -6.68 4.23 8.78
N GLY A 204 -6.22 5.30 9.43
CA GLY A 204 -6.73 5.73 10.74
C GLY A 204 -5.65 6.11 11.74
N ASP A 205 -6.09 6.66 12.86
CA ASP A 205 -5.30 6.99 14.05
C ASP A 205 -5.62 6.08 15.25
N ASP A 206 -6.60 5.18 15.09
CA ASP A 206 -7.03 4.21 16.09
C ASP A 206 -6.87 2.76 15.60
N LEU A 207 -6.48 1.87 16.51
CA LEU A 207 -6.23 0.46 16.17
C LEU A 207 -7.51 -0.33 15.84
N ASP A 208 -8.68 0.11 16.32
CA ASP A 208 -9.94 -0.58 16.06
C ASP A 208 -10.33 -0.44 14.57
N THR A 209 -10.18 0.76 14.00
CA THR A 209 -10.31 1.00 12.56
C THR A 209 -9.26 0.26 11.74
N VAL A 210 -8.00 0.26 12.20
CA VAL A 210 -6.92 -0.48 11.53
C VAL A 210 -7.26 -1.97 11.45
N TYR A 211 -7.68 -2.59 12.56
CA TYR A 211 -8.02 -4.01 12.58
C TYR A 211 -9.21 -4.35 11.69
N ARG A 212 -10.27 -3.54 11.70
CA ARG A 212 -11.39 -3.72 10.76
C ARG A 212 -10.94 -3.73 9.29
N ILE A 213 -10.05 -2.81 8.93
CA ILE A 213 -9.51 -2.72 7.56
C ILE A 213 -8.61 -3.92 7.24
N THR A 214 -7.71 -4.30 8.16
CA THR A 214 -6.81 -5.43 7.93
C THR A 214 -7.55 -6.76 7.90
N ASP A 215 -8.60 -6.94 8.70
CA ASP A 215 -9.45 -8.13 8.70
C ASP A 215 -10.23 -8.24 7.39
N TYR A 216 -10.83 -7.14 6.92
CA TYR A 216 -11.46 -7.08 5.60
C TYR A 216 -10.50 -7.51 4.47
N ILE A 217 -9.25 -7.02 4.51
CA ILE A 217 -8.24 -7.38 3.52
C ILE A 217 -7.85 -8.86 3.65
N ALA A 218 -7.62 -9.36 4.85
CA ALA A 218 -7.26 -10.75 5.08
C ALA A 218 -8.35 -11.71 4.58
N GLU A 219 -9.63 -11.37 4.77
CA GLU A 219 -10.75 -12.14 4.24
C GLU A 219 -10.86 -12.05 2.71
N ARG A 220 -10.67 -10.86 2.14
CA ARG A 220 -10.73 -10.65 0.68
C ARG A 220 -9.57 -11.33 -0.06
N TYR A 221 -8.41 -11.42 0.57
CA TYR A 221 -7.19 -12.01 0.01
C TYR A 221 -6.76 -13.21 0.89
N PRO A 222 -7.43 -14.36 0.81
CA PRO A 222 -7.18 -15.50 1.70
C PRO A 222 -5.79 -16.14 1.52
N PHE A 223 -5.06 -15.77 0.46
CA PHE A 223 -3.67 -16.16 0.23
C PHE A 223 -2.66 -15.23 0.93
N ALA A 224 -3.11 -14.12 1.54
CA ALA A 224 -2.28 -13.23 2.33
C ALA A 224 -1.87 -13.92 3.64
N GLU A 225 -0.57 -14.09 3.88
CA GLU A 225 -0.10 -14.65 5.15
C GLU A 225 -0.26 -13.65 6.33
N SER A 226 -0.13 -12.35 6.02
CA SER A 226 -0.23 -11.23 6.94
C SER A 226 -0.65 -9.96 6.19
N VAL A 227 -1.32 -9.03 6.88
CA VAL A 227 -1.57 -7.67 6.38
C VAL A 227 -0.74 -6.69 7.20
N TRP A 228 0.20 -6.01 6.55
CA TRP A 228 1.17 -5.12 7.17
C TRP A 228 0.74 -3.66 7.05
N TYR A 229 1.03 -2.90 8.09
CA TYR A 229 0.86 -1.45 8.08
C TYR A 229 2.05 -0.76 8.77
N CYS A 230 2.26 0.51 8.44
CA CYS A 230 3.24 1.38 9.07
C CYS A 230 2.58 2.21 10.17
N GLU A 231 3.17 2.20 11.36
CA GLU A 231 2.84 3.13 12.45
C GLU A 231 3.78 4.34 12.40
N ARG A 232 3.19 5.53 12.46
CA ARG A 232 3.87 6.81 12.63
C ARG A 232 3.34 7.49 13.89
N GLU A 233 4.24 7.90 14.77
CA GLU A 233 3.91 8.79 15.89
C GLU A 233 4.19 10.24 15.46
N LEU A 234 3.26 11.15 15.73
CA LEU A 234 3.34 12.58 15.48
C LEU A 234 3.99 13.32 16.65
N ASP A 235 4.37 14.59 16.46
CA ASP A 235 5.04 15.41 17.47
C ASP A 235 4.20 15.61 18.75
N ASP A 236 2.88 15.55 18.64
CA ASP A 236 1.94 15.65 19.76
C ASP A 236 1.63 14.30 20.44
N GLY A 237 2.24 13.21 19.96
CA GLY A 237 2.05 11.84 20.46
C GLY A 237 0.86 11.11 19.85
N MET A 238 0.11 11.72 18.93
CA MET A 238 -0.92 11.03 18.17
C MET A 238 -0.29 10.01 17.21
N LYS A 239 -1.02 8.93 16.92
CA LYS A 239 -0.56 7.90 15.99
C LYS A 239 -1.28 8.02 14.65
N GLN A 240 -0.59 7.66 13.59
CA GLN A 240 -1.14 7.49 12.25
C GLN A 240 -0.74 6.11 11.73
N TYR A 241 -1.69 5.44 11.10
CA TYR A 241 -1.51 4.13 10.50
C TYR A 241 -1.66 4.22 8.99
N TRP A 242 -0.71 3.62 8.27
CA TRP A 242 -0.63 3.67 6.82
C TRP A 242 -0.51 2.27 6.25
N LEU A 243 -1.23 2.01 5.17
CA LEU A 243 -1.33 0.70 4.53
C LEU A 243 -0.61 0.72 3.19
N ASN A 244 0.28 -0.26 2.98
CA ASN A 244 1.06 -0.40 1.75
C ASN A 244 0.19 -0.83 0.56
N PHE A 245 0.33 -0.18 -0.59
CA PHE A 245 -0.35 -0.53 -1.84
C PHE A 245 0.62 -0.92 -2.97
N ASP A 246 1.85 -1.33 -2.64
CA ASP A 246 2.85 -1.83 -3.59
C ASP A 246 2.37 -3.05 -4.41
N TRP A 247 2.71 -3.08 -5.70
CA TRP A 247 2.51 -4.21 -6.62
C TRP A 247 3.68 -5.15 -6.63
N SER A 248 4.87 -4.63 -6.31
CA SER A 248 6.13 -5.18 -6.80
C SER A 248 6.38 -6.59 -6.31
N GLY A 249 5.67 -7.04 -5.26
CA GLY A 249 5.72 -8.41 -4.81
C GLY A 249 7.16 -8.86 -4.58
N SER A 250 8.09 -7.95 -4.30
CA SER A 250 9.51 -8.26 -4.07
C SER A 250 9.70 -9.15 -2.85
N ASN A 251 8.59 -9.42 -2.12
CA ASN A 251 8.45 -10.36 -1.02
C ASN A 251 7.35 -11.43 -1.23
N GLY A 252 6.73 -11.57 -2.41
CA GLY A 252 5.73 -12.62 -2.72
C GLY A 252 4.25 -12.30 -2.41
N TYR A 253 3.92 -11.07 -2.01
CA TYR A 253 2.57 -10.68 -1.58
C TYR A 253 1.89 -9.74 -2.59
N MET A 254 0.85 -10.22 -3.27
CA MET A 254 0.05 -9.46 -4.25
C MET A 254 -1.29 -9.03 -3.66
N HIS A 255 -1.26 -8.29 -2.55
CA HIS A 255 -2.45 -7.73 -1.90
C HIS A 255 -2.12 -6.39 -1.23
N PRO A 256 -3.12 -5.50 -1.01
CA PRO A 256 -2.95 -4.34 -0.13
C PRO A 256 -2.48 -4.78 1.26
N GLY A 257 -1.56 -4.02 1.86
CA GLY A 257 -0.86 -4.39 3.08
C GLY A 257 0.21 -5.47 2.89
N GLY A 258 0.84 -5.55 1.72
CA GLY A 258 2.03 -6.37 1.52
C GLY A 258 3.22 -5.92 2.37
N VAL A 259 4.20 -6.81 2.55
CA VAL A 259 5.43 -6.52 3.32
C VAL A 259 6.15 -5.28 2.77
N TYR A 260 6.60 -4.42 3.68
CA TYR A 260 7.31 -3.19 3.35
C TYR A 260 8.73 -3.46 2.85
N PHE A 261 9.19 -2.62 1.92
CA PHE A 261 10.58 -2.62 1.50
C PHE A 261 11.45 -1.99 2.60
N ASP A 262 12.43 -2.73 3.12
CA ASP A 262 13.32 -2.27 4.20
C ASP A 262 14.36 -1.26 3.69
N GLY A 263 14.66 -0.25 4.50
CA GLY A 263 15.68 0.75 4.20
C GLY A 263 15.35 2.14 4.74
N LYS A 264 16.12 3.14 4.30
CA LYS A 264 15.89 4.54 4.68
C LYS A 264 14.86 5.17 3.77
N SER A 265 13.81 5.73 4.35
CA SER A 265 12.65 6.24 3.63
C SER A 265 12.62 7.76 3.55
N VAL A 266 12.01 8.28 2.49
CA VAL A 266 11.54 9.66 2.36
C VAL A 266 10.11 9.60 1.84
N ILE A 267 9.23 10.37 2.44
CA ILE A 267 7.79 10.32 2.19
C ILE A 267 7.37 11.59 1.46
N TYR A 268 6.59 11.45 0.40
CA TYR A 268 6.11 12.55 -0.45
C TYR A 268 4.58 12.53 -0.51
N TYR A 269 3.97 13.67 -0.23
CA TYR A 269 2.52 13.83 -0.27
C TYR A 269 2.07 14.53 -1.55
N PRO A 270 0.85 14.24 -2.06
CA PRO A 270 0.31 14.91 -3.24
C PRO A 270 0.20 16.44 -3.11
N ASN A 271 0.12 16.97 -1.89
CA ASN A 271 0.09 18.41 -1.62
C ASN A 271 1.50 19.08 -1.61
N GLY A 272 2.57 18.29 -1.77
CA GLY A 272 3.95 18.75 -1.81
C GLY A 272 4.71 18.67 -0.48
N LEU A 273 4.07 18.22 0.61
CA LEU A 273 4.74 17.95 1.88
C LEU A 273 5.77 16.82 1.71
N VAL A 274 6.87 16.90 2.46
CA VAL A 274 7.92 15.87 2.50
C VAL A 274 8.27 15.53 3.96
N GLU A 275 8.44 14.25 4.27
CA GLU A 275 8.79 13.75 5.61
C GLU A 275 9.95 12.72 5.51
N TYR A 276 10.62 12.44 6.64
CA TYR A 276 11.83 11.61 6.72
C TYR A 276 11.94 10.84 8.03
#